data_AF-A0A379FUL7-F1
#
_entry.id   AF-A0A379FUL7-F1
#
_cell.length_a   1.000
_cell.length_b   1.000
_cell.length_c   1.000
_cell.angle_alpha   90.00
_cell.angle_beta   90.00
_cell.angle_gamma   90.00
#
_symmetry.space_group_name_H-M   'P 1'
#
loop_
_entity.id
_entity.type
_entity.pdbx_description
1 polymer ?
#
loop_
_entity_poly.entity_id
_entity_poly.type
_entity_poly.pdbx_seq_one_letter_code
_entity_poly.pdbx_strand_id
1 'polypeptide(L)'
;MRTQEIRKGDLKLTRSDVSNAIKILYVTKEPKLMYEYLESKGDRYAKLANSVVKGDSLSGAFALNYLDEAILEHIGVQDEFIIERIRYDMAIAYVQTLKNRFEDGKDVIYGDINHIEAKLFHSSVFSYYNLPSDA
;
A
#
# COMPACT_ATOMS: atom_id res chain seq x y z
N MET A 1 -8.06 -24.79 2.34
CA MET A 1 -6.98 -24.52 1.36
C MET A 1 -7.15 -23.09 0.86
N ARG A 2 -6.30 -22.15 1.28
CA ARG A 2 -6.27 -20.81 0.66
C ARG A 2 -5.52 -20.96 -0.65
N THR A 3 -6.17 -20.56 -1.75
CA THR A 3 -5.59 -20.53 -3.09
C THR A 3 -4.30 -19.70 -3.05
N GLN A 4 -3.15 -20.37 -2.94
CA GLN A 4 -1.85 -19.70 -3.07
C GLN A 4 -1.65 -19.47 -4.56
N GLU A 5 -2.23 -18.38 -5.07
CA GLU A 5 -1.76 -17.87 -6.35
C GLU A 5 -0.26 -17.57 -6.26
N ILE A 6 0.47 -18.01 -7.29
CA ILE A 6 1.92 -17.89 -7.35
C ILE A 6 2.28 -16.41 -7.37
N ARG A 7 2.88 -15.94 -6.26
CA ARG A 7 3.48 -14.61 -6.20
C ARG A 7 4.64 -14.57 -7.20
N LYS A 8 4.62 -13.58 -8.08
CA LYS A 8 5.65 -13.37 -9.12
C LYS A 8 6.68 -12.36 -8.63
N GLY A 9 7.84 -12.33 -9.30
CA GLY A 9 8.92 -11.39 -9.03
C GLY A 9 9.95 -11.91 -8.04
N ASP A 10 11.11 -11.26 -8.05
CA ASP A 10 12.30 -11.69 -7.30
C ASP A 10 12.42 -10.99 -5.93
N LEU A 11 11.35 -10.34 -5.48
CA LEU A 11 11.34 -9.64 -4.20
C LEU A 11 11.67 -10.61 -3.06
N LYS A 12 12.62 -10.20 -2.22
CA LYS A 12 13.03 -10.92 -1.02
C LYS A 12 13.11 -9.93 0.14
N LEU A 13 12.21 -10.07 1.11
CA LEU A 13 12.19 -9.20 2.30
C LEU A 13 12.41 -10.03 3.56
N THR A 14 13.26 -9.53 4.45
CA THR A 14 13.44 -10.10 5.79
C THR A 14 12.42 -9.52 6.78
N ARG A 15 12.21 -10.16 7.94
CA ARG A 15 11.44 -9.58 9.05
C ARG A 15 11.99 -8.22 9.48
N SER A 16 13.30 -8.04 9.43
CA SER A 16 13.96 -6.77 9.74
C SER A 16 13.58 -5.69 8.74
N ASP A 17 13.56 -6.02 7.44
CA ASP A 17 13.16 -5.07 6.40
C ASP A 17 11.73 -4.57 6.62
N VAL A 18 10.78 -5.49 6.82
CA VAL A 18 9.37 -5.12 7.07
C VAL A 18 9.22 -4.36 8.40
N SER A 19 9.97 -4.74 9.43
CA SER A 19 9.96 -4.04 10.72
C SER A 19 10.53 -2.62 10.61
N ASN A 20 11.55 -2.40 9.79
CA ASN A 20 12.10 -1.07 9.53
C ASN A 20 11.12 -0.22 8.72
N ALA A 21 10.46 -0.77 7.71
CA ALA A 21 9.40 -0.07 6.97
C ALA A 21 8.25 0.38 7.89
N ILE A 22 7.81 -0.50 8.80
CA ILE A 22 6.82 -0.17 9.84
C ILE A 22 7.35 0.97 10.72
N LYS A 23 8.58 0.87 11.24
CA LYS A 23 9.16 1.94 12.08
C LYS A 23 9.21 3.27 11.35
N ILE A 24 9.67 3.30 10.10
CA ILE A 24 9.72 4.51 9.27
C ILE A 24 8.32 5.12 9.18
N LEU A 25 7.31 4.34 8.80
CA LEU A 25 5.93 4.82 8.68
C LEU A 25 5.39 5.40 10.00
N TYR A 26 5.53 4.67 11.10
CA TYR A 26 4.93 5.07 12.37
C TYR A 26 5.65 6.24 13.04
N VAL A 27 6.97 6.37 12.87
CA VAL A 27 7.78 7.46 13.46
C VAL A 27 7.64 8.73 12.64
N THR A 28 7.72 8.64 11.30
CA THR A 28 7.72 9.82 10.43
C THR A 28 6.31 10.30 10.10
N LYS A 29 5.32 9.40 10.13
CA LYS A 29 3.98 9.63 9.57
C LYS A 29 3.99 9.91 8.06
N GLU A 30 5.08 9.57 7.36
CA GLU A 30 5.26 9.82 5.94
C GLU A 30 5.26 8.50 5.15
N PRO A 31 4.16 8.16 4.44
CA PRO A 31 4.11 7.00 3.54
C PRO A 31 5.22 6.99 2.51
N LYS A 32 5.59 8.16 2.00
CA LYS A 32 6.67 8.35 1.02
C LYS A 32 7.97 7.69 1.47
N LEU A 33 8.43 7.99 2.69
CA LEU A 33 9.70 7.47 3.21
C LEU A 33 9.65 5.95 3.40
N MET A 34 8.50 5.41 3.80
CA MET A 34 8.30 3.98 3.92
C MET A 34 8.37 3.29 2.55
N TYR A 35 7.68 3.82 1.55
CA TYR A 35 7.71 3.26 0.20
C TYR A 35 9.07 3.40 -0.47
N GLU A 36 9.78 4.52 -0.28
CA GLU A 36 11.17 4.69 -0.76
C GLU A 36 12.10 3.64 -0.15
N TYR A 37 11.95 3.35 1.14
CA TYR A 37 12.71 2.28 1.80
C TYR A 37 12.40 0.91 1.18
N LEU A 38 11.14 0.54 1.00
CA LEU A 38 10.77 -0.75 0.42
C LEU A 38 11.18 -0.87 -1.06
N GLU A 39 11.02 0.20 -1.84
CA GLU A 39 11.52 0.27 -3.22
C GLU A 39 13.03 0.01 -3.28
N SER A 40 13.80 0.56 -2.33
CA SER A 40 15.26 0.30 -2.24
C SER A 40 15.59 -1.19 -1.97
N LYS A 41 14.63 -1.98 -1.49
CA LYS A 41 14.74 -3.44 -1.31
C LYS A 41 14.24 -4.24 -2.52
N GLY A 42 13.85 -3.56 -3.60
CA GLY A 42 13.34 -4.18 -4.83
C GLY A 42 11.83 -4.38 -4.86
N ASP A 43 11.08 -3.78 -3.93
CA ASP A 43 9.63 -3.90 -3.88
C ASP A 43 8.96 -3.08 -5.00
N ARG A 44 8.39 -3.79 -5.97
CA ARG A 44 7.78 -3.16 -7.15
C ARG A 44 6.43 -2.53 -6.85
N TYR A 45 5.67 -3.07 -5.90
CA TYR A 45 4.42 -2.46 -5.48
C TYR A 45 4.71 -1.14 -4.76
N ALA A 46 5.71 -1.11 -3.89
CA ALA A 46 6.12 0.11 -3.20
C ALA A 46 6.44 1.24 -4.18
N LYS A 47 7.17 0.95 -5.26
CA LYS A 47 7.44 1.91 -6.33
C LYS A 47 6.16 2.50 -6.94
N LEU A 48 5.22 1.65 -7.33
CA LEU A 48 3.94 2.08 -7.94
C LEU A 48 3.11 2.90 -6.94
N ALA A 49 2.97 2.43 -5.71
CA ALA A 49 2.25 3.12 -4.65
C ALA A 49 2.88 4.49 -4.32
N ASN A 50 4.21 4.58 -4.33
CA ASN A 50 4.93 5.82 -4.06
C ASN A 50 4.65 6.88 -5.14
N SER A 51 4.49 6.48 -6.40
CA SER A 51 4.09 7.41 -7.46
C SER A 51 2.69 8.01 -7.22
N VAL A 52 1.77 7.27 -6.59
CA VAL A 52 0.46 7.80 -6.17
C VAL A 52 0.62 8.76 -4.99
N VAL A 53 1.45 8.41 -4.00
CA VAL A 53 1.73 9.28 -2.85
C VAL A 53 2.36 10.60 -3.29
N LYS A 54 3.27 10.57 -4.26
CA LYS A 54 3.99 11.75 -4.77
C LYS A 54 3.18 12.53 -5.82
N GLY A 55 2.28 11.87 -6.54
CA GLY A 55 1.56 12.45 -7.69
C GLY A 55 2.48 12.86 -8.85
N ASP A 56 3.71 12.32 -8.91
CA ASP A 56 4.78 12.77 -9.82
C ASP A 56 4.83 12.00 -11.15
N SER A 57 4.04 10.93 -11.28
CA SER A 57 3.91 10.16 -12.51
C SER A 57 2.52 10.31 -13.12
N LEU A 58 2.41 10.08 -14.44
CA LEU A 58 1.12 10.11 -15.13
C LEU A 58 0.10 9.18 -14.47
N SER A 59 0.50 7.94 -14.15
CA SER A 59 -0.38 6.97 -13.49
C SER A 59 -0.72 7.37 -12.06
N GLY A 60 0.22 7.99 -11.34
CA GLY A 60 -0.01 8.54 -10.00
C GLY A 60 -1.05 9.65 -10.02
N ALA A 61 -0.89 10.62 -10.93
CA ALA A 61 -1.84 11.72 -11.11
C ALA A 61 -3.24 11.23 -11.50
N PHE A 62 -3.34 10.24 -12.40
CA PHE A 62 -4.62 9.63 -12.75
C PHE A 62 -5.30 8.94 -11.56
N ALA A 63 -4.54 8.17 -10.76
CA ALA A 63 -5.09 7.52 -9.58
C ALA A 63 -5.57 8.53 -8.52
N LEU A 64 -4.85 9.64 -8.36
CA LEU A 64 -5.28 10.72 -7.45
C LEU A 64 -6.53 11.43 -7.94
N ASN A 65 -6.62 11.73 -9.24
CA ASN A 65 -7.83 12.34 -9.79
C ASN A 65 -9.05 11.42 -9.61
N TYR A 66 -8.90 10.11 -9.82
CA TYR A 66 -9.99 9.15 -9.63
C TYR A 66 -10.41 9.06 -8.16
N LEU A 67 -9.44 9.04 -7.23
CA LEU A 67 -9.71 9.07 -5.80
C LEU A 67 -10.45 10.36 -5.39
N ASP A 68 -10.02 11.51 -5.92
CA ASP A 68 -10.65 12.81 -5.68
C ASP A 68 -12.10 12.84 -6.17
N GLU A 69 -12.36 12.31 -7.37
CA GLU A 69 -13.70 12.16 -7.93
C GLU A 69 -14.57 11.26 -7.04
N ALA A 70 -14.05 10.11 -6.61
CA ALA A 70 -14.77 9.19 -5.71
C ALA A 70 -15.08 9.83 -4.36
N ILE A 71 -14.15 10.59 -3.78
CA ILE A 71 -14.36 11.35 -2.55
C ILE A 71 -15.46 12.40 -2.74
N LEU A 72 -15.42 13.16 -3.84
CA LEU A 72 -16.44 14.17 -4.11
C LEU A 72 -17.82 13.55 -4.30
N GLU A 73 -17.92 12.42 -5.00
CA GLU A 73 -19.19 11.72 -5.25
C GLU A 73 -19.80 11.11 -3.98
N HIS A 74 -18.98 10.49 -3.13
CA HIS A 74 -19.48 9.70 -2.00
C HIS A 74 -19.44 10.42 -0.65
N ILE A 75 -18.51 11.35 -0.46
CA ILE A 75 -18.34 12.11 0.79
C ILE A 75 -18.90 13.53 0.63
N GLY A 76 -18.92 14.07 -0.59
CA GLY A 76 -19.49 15.39 -0.89
C GLY A 76 -18.57 16.58 -0.58
N VAL A 77 -17.34 16.32 -0.11
CA VAL A 77 -16.34 17.34 0.20
C VAL A 77 -14.97 16.85 -0.24
N GLN A 78 -14.31 17.64 -1.09
CA GLN A 78 -12.90 17.43 -1.41
C GLN A 78 -12.05 18.01 -0.27
N ASP A 79 -11.37 17.12 0.46
CA ASP A 79 -10.54 17.49 1.60
C ASP A 79 -9.18 16.80 1.48
N GLU A 80 -8.12 17.59 1.33
CA GLU A 80 -6.75 17.10 1.25
C GLU A 80 -6.37 16.26 2.49
N PHE A 81 -6.94 16.58 3.66
CA PHE A 81 -6.74 15.79 4.88
C PHE A 81 -7.32 14.37 4.75
N ILE A 82 -8.40 14.17 3.99
CA ILE A 82 -8.97 12.83 3.75
C ILE A 82 -8.02 12.04 2.84
N ILE A 83 -7.51 12.66 1.77
CA ILE A 83 -6.56 12.01 0.86
C ILE A 83 -5.29 11.59 1.59
N GLU A 84 -4.73 12.47 2.44
CA GLU A 84 -3.56 12.16 3.26
C GLU A 84 -3.82 10.98 4.21
N ARG A 85 -4.98 10.93 4.85
CA ARG A 85 -5.36 9.80 5.72
C ARG A 85 -5.52 8.51 4.94
N ILE A 86 -6.18 8.53 3.78
CA ILE A 86 -6.31 7.36 2.91
C ILE A 86 -4.92 6.85 2.49
N ARG A 87 -4.02 7.74 2.05
CA ARG A 87 -2.63 7.36 1.71
C ARG A 87 -1.90 6.73 2.89
N TYR A 88 -2.08 7.27 4.09
CA TYR A 88 -1.46 6.72 5.30
C TYR A 88 -2.05 5.35 5.71
N ASP A 89 -3.36 5.17 5.60
CA ASP A 89 -4.03 3.90 5.90
C ASP A 89 -3.70 2.82 4.86
N MET A 90 -3.57 3.19 3.58
CA MET A 90 -3.06 2.31 2.53
C MET A 90 -1.64 1.83 2.83
N ALA A 91 -0.78 2.74 3.31
CA ALA A 91 0.56 2.39 3.73
C ALA A 91 0.57 1.43 4.94
N ILE A 92 -0.29 1.65 5.93
CA ILE A 92 -0.47 0.75 7.08
C ILE A 92 -0.92 -0.64 6.61
N ALA A 93 -1.97 -0.69 5.80
CA ALA A 93 -2.56 -1.95 5.36
C ALA A 93 -1.57 -2.74 4.49
N TYR A 94 -0.73 -2.04 3.71
CA TYR A 94 0.34 -2.65 2.94
C TYR A 94 1.41 -3.31 3.83
N VAL A 95 1.98 -2.58 4.80
CA VAL A 95 3.03 -3.15 5.67
C VAL A 95 2.48 -4.25 6.58
N GLN A 96 1.20 -4.18 6.97
CA GLN A 96 0.52 -5.27 7.67
C GLN A 96 0.36 -6.51 6.78
N THR A 97 0.03 -6.33 5.50
CA THR A 97 -0.01 -7.42 4.52
C THR A 97 1.35 -8.11 4.41
N LEU A 98 2.45 -7.34 4.29
CA LEU A 98 3.80 -7.90 4.28
C LEU A 98 4.14 -8.63 5.59
N LYS A 99 3.82 -8.03 6.74
CA LYS A 99 4.05 -8.63 8.06
C LYS A 99 3.32 -9.97 8.23
N ASN A 100 2.09 -10.07 7.72
CA ASN A 100 1.26 -11.27 7.84
C ASN A 100 1.69 -12.41 6.91
N ARG A 101 2.62 -12.17 5.98
CA ARG A 101 3.18 -13.21 5.10
C ARG A 101 4.24 -14.07 5.78
N PHE A 102 4.82 -13.63 6.89
CA PHE A 102 5.81 -14.45 7.58
C PHE A 102 5.14 -15.60 8.32
N GLU A 103 5.45 -16.82 7.92
CA GLU A 103 5.06 -18.04 8.63
C GLU A 103 5.95 -18.26 9.86
N ASP A 104 5.49 -19.08 10.80
CA ASP A 104 6.24 -19.44 12.00
C ASP A 104 7.60 -20.05 11.64
N GLY A 105 8.66 -19.55 12.28
CA GLY A 105 10.04 -19.98 12.02
C GLY A 105 10.64 -19.53 10.68
N LYS A 106 9.91 -18.75 9.86
CA LYS A 106 10.45 -18.14 8.63
C LYS A 106 10.74 -16.65 8.83
N ASP A 107 11.94 -16.23 8.42
CA ASP A 107 12.40 -14.84 8.53
C ASP A 107 12.43 -14.09 7.21
N VAL A 108 12.05 -14.75 6.12
CA VAL A 108 12.09 -14.21 4.76
C VAL A 108 10.77 -14.50 4.04
N ILE A 109 10.26 -13.52 3.31
CA ILE A 109 9.16 -13.67 2.36
C ILE A 109 9.67 -13.44 0.93
N TYR A 110 9.10 -14.17 -0.02
CA TYR A 110 9.48 -14.14 -1.43
C TYR A 110 8.31 -13.76 -2.34
N GLY A 111 8.61 -13.01 -3.39
CA GLY A 111 7.66 -12.52 -4.39
C GLY A 111 6.93 -11.25 -3.96
N ASP A 112 6.51 -10.46 -4.93
CA ASP A 112 5.68 -9.28 -4.70
C ASP A 112 4.30 -9.67 -4.15
N ILE A 113 3.56 -8.70 -3.62
CA ILE A 113 2.14 -8.94 -3.34
C ILE A 113 1.40 -9.29 -4.63
N ASN A 114 0.44 -10.20 -4.54
CA ASN A 114 -0.41 -10.53 -5.68
C ASN A 114 -1.64 -9.60 -5.76
N HIS A 115 -2.38 -9.70 -6.86
CA HIS A 115 -3.55 -8.86 -7.10
C HIS A 115 -4.69 -9.10 -6.09
N ILE A 116 -4.78 -10.30 -5.52
CA ILE A 116 -5.77 -10.64 -4.49
C ILE A 116 -5.42 -9.90 -3.19
N GLU A 117 -4.16 -9.95 -2.76
CA GLU A 117 -3.66 -9.22 -1.59
C GLU A 117 -3.87 -7.71 -1.76
N ALA A 118 -3.49 -7.16 -2.92
CA ALA A 118 -3.71 -5.76 -3.27
C ALA A 118 -5.19 -5.37 -3.15
N LYS A 119 -6.07 -6.09 -3.85
CA LYS A 119 -7.50 -5.83 -3.82
C LYS A 119 -8.07 -5.90 -2.41
N LEU A 120 -7.66 -6.88 -1.60
CA LEU A 120 -8.17 -7.06 -0.24
C LEU A 120 -7.91 -5.84 0.63
N PHE A 121 -6.67 -5.33 0.67
CA PHE A 121 -6.41 -4.17 1.51
C PHE A 121 -6.91 -2.85 0.91
N HIS A 122 -6.92 -2.69 -0.42
CA HIS A 122 -7.55 -1.55 -1.10
C HIS A 122 -9.03 -1.47 -0.72
N SER A 123 -9.77 -2.57 -0.91
CA SER A 123 -11.20 -2.64 -0.57
C SER A 123 -11.45 -2.38 0.91
N SER A 124 -10.58 -2.87 1.80
CA SER A 124 -10.70 -2.64 3.24
C SER A 124 -10.53 -1.17 3.61
N VAL A 125 -9.54 -0.48 3.01
CA VAL A 125 -9.29 0.94 3.30
C VAL A 125 -10.41 1.79 2.70
N PHE A 126 -10.74 1.61 1.43
CA PHE A 126 -11.80 2.42 0.80
C PHE A 126 -13.17 2.25 1.46
N SER A 127 -13.53 1.02 1.84
CA SER A 127 -14.78 0.79 2.57
C SER A 127 -14.83 1.50 3.92
N TYR A 128 -13.69 1.71 4.59
CA TYR A 128 -13.63 2.48 5.84
C TYR A 128 -13.98 3.96 5.63
N TYR A 129 -13.69 4.50 4.45
CA TYR A 129 -14.03 5.87 4.03
C TYR A 129 -15.37 5.97 3.27
N ASN A 130 -16.16 4.90 3.20
CA ASN A 130 -17.38 4.80 2.38
C ASN A 130 -17.14 5.03 0.87
N LEU A 131 -15.96 4.67 0.39
CA LEU A 131 -15.58 4.74 -1.03
C LEU A 131 -15.75 3.38 -1.71
N PRO A 132 -15.98 3.35 -3.04
CA PRO A 132 -16.06 2.10 -3.79
C PRO A 132 -14.72 1.36 -3.77
N SER A 133 -14.77 0.03 -3.87
CA SER A 133 -13.59 -0.84 -3.69
C SER A 133 -12.49 -0.67 -4.73
N ASP A 134 -12.82 -0.02 -5.84
CA ASP A 134 -11.97 0.27 -6.99
C ASP A 134 -11.58 1.74 -7.09
N ALA A 135 -11.92 2.57 -6.07
CA ALA A 135 -11.46 3.95 -5.88
C ALA A 135 -9.93 4.12 -5.95
#